data_AF-A0A523NR13-F1
#
_entry.id   AF-A0A523NR13-F1
#
_cell.length_a   1.000
_cell.length_b   1.000
_cell.length_c   1.000
_cell.angle_alpha   90.00
_cell.angle_beta   90.00
_cell.angle_gamma   90.00
#
_symmetry.space_group_name_H-M   'P 1'
#
loop_
_entity.id
_entity.type
_entity.pdbx_description
1 polymer ?
#
loop_
_entity_poly.entity_id
_entity_poly.type
_entity_poly.pdbx_seq_one_letter_code
_entity_poly.pdbx_strand_id
1 'polypeptide(L)'
;MKETTVRSGKIILGLLLLSFLATPVFAQGPAPAQSSAAPALVFGDNLKPGMPLQAAIKLLGVPHSIHVNRGLEPATDSIEINFPDQGIRVSAMSLNSKLKSIELSASYKGTFQSGIKLGDAFTTLVEKYGVPDSYEVQVARYPDQSIDFTIRNNRVVAVNAFSETAMTQGDLQEAQAQAMMAAMMTHLKTEMQNPLKAATNVEDSLKRLTESVTEAVDSVTNPKATVQPARASAGLVFGGNLMPGMSLKAAIELLGVPASVRVNRGLEPATDSVEINYPSHGVLLRALSDGQTVGAIELAATFQGTFKSGIKLGDSFPTLVEKYGVPASYSGQVARYPREGLYFLMSNDNVLSAKTFSKETKLVEAQLMNP
;
A
#
# COMPACT_ATOMS: atom_id res chain seq x y z
N MET A 1 -76.08 -9.26 -52.82
CA MET A 1 -76.25 -9.34 -54.29
C MET A 1 -74.96 -8.91 -54.95
N LYS A 2 -74.43 -9.79 -55.81
CA LYS A 2 -73.53 -9.59 -56.96
C LYS A 2 -72.10 -9.09 -56.74
N GLU A 3 -71.19 -10.03 -56.99
CA GLU A 3 -69.88 -9.92 -57.64
C GLU A 3 -69.76 -8.76 -58.64
N THR A 4 -68.53 -8.26 -58.89
CA THR A 4 -67.89 -8.39 -60.21
C THR A 4 -66.38 -8.13 -60.12
N THR A 5 -65.63 -9.14 -60.54
CA THR A 5 -64.21 -9.19 -60.92
C THR A 5 -63.99 -8.63 -62.32
N VAL A 6 -62.92 -7.86 -62.59
CA VAL A 6 -62.08 -7.84 -63.83
C VAL A 6 -60.79 -7.07 -63.45
N ARG A 7 -59.53 -7.54 -63.42
CA ARG A 7 -58.63 -8.41 -64.22
C ARG A 7 -58.20 -7.87 -65.59
N SER A 8 -56.97 -7.35 -65.69
CA SER A 8 -56.12 -7.25 -66.90
C SER A 8 -54.82 -6.52 -66.50
N GLY A 9 -53.59 -6.93 -66.79
CA GLY A 9 -53.03 -8.01 -67.59
C GLY A 9 -51.51 -8.11 -67.32
N LYS A 10 -50.93 -9.28 -67.62
CA LYS A 10 -49.52 -9.68 -67.41
C LYS A 10 -48.56 -9.10 -68.46
N ILE A 11 -47.25 -9.10 -68.15
CA ILE A 11 -46.07 -9.62 -68.92
C ILE A 11 -44.81 -9.08 -68.17
N ILE A 12 -44.09 -9.85 -67.34
CA ILE A 12 -42.93 -10.74 -67.58
C ILE A 12 -41.64 -10.06 -68.11
N LEU A 13 -40.55 -10.37 -67.38
CA LEU A 13 -39.11 -10.39 -67.73
C LEU A 13 -38.24 -9.16 -67.41
N GLY A 14 -37.20 -9.36 -66.59
CA GLY A 14 -36.09 -8.40 -66.49
C GLY A 14 -35.23 -8.45 -65.22
N LEU A 15 -34.53 -9.57 -65.04
CA LEU A 15 -33.24 -9.75 -64.33
C LEU A 15 -32.50 -8.46 -63.86
N LEU A 16 -32.28 -8.30 -62.55
CA LEU A 16 -30.96 -7.96 -61.96
C LEU A 16 -30.98 -8.18 -60.44
N LEU A 17 -30.29 -9.22 -59.97
CA LEU A 17 -29.94 -9.40 -58.55
C LEU A 17 -28.74 -8.50 -58.25
N LEU A 18 -28.91 -7.50 -57.40
CA LEU A 18 -27.79 -6.82 -56.73
C LEU A 18 -28.04 -6.91 -55.22
N SER A 19 -27.52 -7.98 -54.63
CA SER A 19 -27.54 -8.22 -53.18
C SER A 19 -26.52 -7.30 -52.49
N PHE A 20 -27.00 -6.21 -51.89
CA PHE A 20 -26.26 -5.50 -50.84
C PHE A 20 -26.50 -6.21 -49.50
N LEU A 21 -25.42 -6.76 -48.93
CA LEU A 21 -25.37 -7.18 -47.53
C LEU A 21 -25.37 -5.92 -46.65
N ALA A 22 -26.52 -5.60 -46.06
CA ALA A 22 -26.59 -4.66 -44.94
C ALA A 22 -26.19 -5.41 -43.66
N THR A 23 -25.02 -5.10 -43.11
CA THR A 23 -24.65 -5.50 -41.75
C THR A 23 -25.44 -4.66 -40.75
N PRO A 24 -26.03 -5.24 -39.70
CA PRO A 24 -26.65 -4.45 -38.65
C PRO A 24 -25.57 -3.74 -37.83
N VAL A 25 -25.57 -2.41 -37.88
CA VAL A 25 -24.84 -1.56 -36.94
C VAL A 25 -25.49 -1.72 -35.58
N PHE A 26 -24.88 -2.53 -34.71
CA PHE A 26 -25.16 -2.50 -33.29
C PHE A 26 -24.63 -1.16 -32.73
N ALA A 27 -25.53 -0.20 -32.57
CA ALA A 27 -25.28 0.96 -31.73
C ALA A 27 -25.18 0.46 -30.27
N GLN A 28 -23.98 0.16 -29.81
CA GLN A 28 -23.69 0.10 -28.38
C GLN A 28 -23.82 1.52 -27.84
N GLY A 29 -24.96 1.81 -27.22
CA GLY A 29 -25.08 2.99 -26.36
C GLY A 29 -23.99 2.95 -25.29
N PRO A 30 -23.51 4.11 -24.80
CA PRO A 30 -22.48 4.15 -23.77
C PRO A 30 -22.94 3.32 -22.57
N ALA A 31 -22.11 2.35 -22.19
CA ALA A 31 -22.31 1.58 -20.97
C ALA A 31 -22.55 2.56 -19.81
N PRO A 32 -23.56 2.34 -18.95
CA PRO A 32 -23.79 3.22 -17.82
C PRO A 32 -22.50 3.28 -17.01
N ALA A 33 -21.96 4.48 -16.85
CA ALA A 33 -20.84 4.73 -15.97
C ALA A 33 -21.24 4.23 -14.58
N GLN A 34 -20.67 3.09 -14.17
CA GLN A 34 -20.73 2.65 -12.78
C GLN A 34 -19.99 3.71 -11.97
N SER A 35 -20.75 4.67 -11.44
CA SER A 35 -20.29 5.57 -10.39
C SER A 35 -19.98 4.71 -9.17
N SER A 36 -18.73 4.26 -9.06
CA SER A 36 -18.20 3.63 -7.86
C SER A 36 -18.09 4.71 -6.78
N ALA A 37 -19.22 5.08 -6.17
CA ALA A 37 -19.21 5.90 -4.98
C ALA A 37 -18.38 5.17 -3.93
N ALA A 38 -17.41 5.86 -3.32
CA ALA A 38 -16.65 5.31 -2.21
C ALA A 38 -17.63 4.83 -1.13
N PRO A 39 -17.38 3.69 -0.47
CA PRO A 39 -18.28 3.18 0.57
C PRO A 39 -18.45 4.26 1.65
N ALA A 40 -19.68 4.43 2.13
CA ALA A 40 -19.97 5.37 3.20
C ALA A 40 -19.14 4.99 4.44
N LEU A 41 -18.53 5.99 5.08
CA LEU A 41 -17.70 5.77 6.24
C LEU A 41 -18.58 5.69 7.50
N VAL A 42 -18.55 4.54 8.19
CA VAL A 42 -19.38 4.26 9.36
C VAL A 42 -18.47 3.79 10.51
N PHE A 43 -18.21 4.69 11.45
CA PHE A 43 -17.42 4.40 12.63
C PHE A 43 -18.15 3.42 13.56
N GLY A 44 -17.42 2.40 14.04
CA GLY A 44 -17.97 1.26 14.80
C GLY A 44 -18.32 0.06 13.92
N ASP A 45 -18.57 0.27 12.63
CA ASP A 45 -18.89 -0.78 11.67
C ASP A 45 -17.70 -1.12 10.77
N ASN A 46 -17.47 -0.32 9.71
CA ASN A 46 -16.42 -0.54 8.73
C ASN A 46 -15.09 0.15 9.08
N LEU A 47 -15.11 1.11 10.02
CA LEU A 47 -13.94 1.74 10.61
C LEU A 47 -13.98 1.55 12.14
N LYS A 48 -13.07 0.74 12.69
CA LYS A 48 -13.01 0.47 14.13
C LYS A 48 -11.63 0.00 14.59
N PRO A 49 -11.27 0.19 15.87
CA PRO A 49 -10.05 -0.38 16.44
C PRO A 49 -9.95 -1.90 16.21
N GLY A 50 -8.72 -2.42 16.16
CA GLY A 50 -8.41 -3.82 15.91
C GLY A 50 -8.41 -4.24 14.44
N MET A 51 -8.95 -3.43 13.52
CA MET A 51 -8.91 -3.75 12.08
C MET A 51 -7.47 -3.69 11.51
N PRO A 52 -7.16 -4.44 10.45
CA PRO A 52 -5.87 -4.35 9.78
C PRO A 52 -5.62 -2.93 9.22
N LEU A 53 -4.41 -2.40 9.42
CA LEU A 53 -3.98 -1.10 8.91
C LEU A 53 -4.16 -1.00 7.40
N GLN A 54 -3.86 -2.06 6.66
CA GLN A 54 -4.08 -2.12 5.22
C GLN A 54 -5.55 -1.92 4.83
N ALA A 55 -6.48 -2.52 5.57
CA ALA A 55 -7.91 -2.34 5.33
C ALA A 55 -8.35 -0.90 5.62
N ALA A 56 -7.80 -0.29 6.67
CA ALA A 56 -8.06 1.09 7.02
C ALA A 56 -7.53 2.06 5.94
N ILE A 57 -6.28 1.88 5.48
CA ILE A 57 -5.71 2.69 4.39
C ILE A 57 -6.55 2.55 3.11
N LYS A 58 -7.00 1.34 2.78
CA LYS A 58 -7.87 1.12 1.61
C LYS A 58 -9.21 1.85 1.73
N LEU A 59 -9.77 1.90 2.93
CA LEU A 59 -11.04 2.58 3.22
C LEU A 59 -10.89 4.11 3.22
N LEU A 60 -9.83 4.61 3.84
CA LEU A 60 -9.57 6.04 4.07
C LEU A 60 -8.85 6.72 2.89
N GLY A 61 -8.25 5.94 1.98
CA GLY A 61 -7.62 6.44 0.78
C GLY A 61 -6.21 6.97 1.01
N VAL A 62 -5.88 8.09 0.37
CA VAL A 62 -4.51 8.62 0.33
C VAL A 62 -4.19 9.29 1.67
N PRO A 63 -3.18 8.82 2.42
CA PRO A 63 -2.80 9.45 3.68
C PRO A 63 -2.10 10.79 3.43
N HIS A 64 -2.21 11.72 4.37
CA HIS A 64 -1.51 13.00 4.29
C HIS A 64 -0.12 12.94 4.91
N SER A 65 -0.01 12.24 6.03
CA SER A 65 1.26 11.99 6.71
C SER A 65 1.27 10.62 7.36
N ILE A 66 2.48 10.08 7.50
CA ILE A 66 2.78 8.83 8.17
C ILE A 66 3.94 9.11 9.11
N HIS A 67 3.76 8.84 10.40
CA HIS A 67 4.75 9.03 11.44
C HIS A 67 4.99 7.73 12.20
N VAL A 68 6.23 7.52 12.63
CA VAL A 68 6.62 6.39 13.45
C VAL A 68 6.83 6.87 14.87
N ASN A 69 6.14 6.24 15.81
CA ASN A 69 6.35 6.46 17.24
C ASN A 69 7.11 5.26 17.79
N ARG A 70 8.38 5.47 18.16
CA ARG A 70 9.22 4.44 18.77
C ARG A 70 8.77 4.23 20.21
N GLY A 71 8.40 3.00 20.54
CA GLY A 71 8.14 2.59 21.90
C GLY A 71 9.43 2.22 22.64
N LEU A 72 9.31 1.78 23.89
CA LEU A 72 10.49 1.29 24.64
C LEU A 72 11.05 0.03 23.97
N GLU A 73 10.16 -0.88 23.58
CA GLU A 73 10.48 -2.14 22.91
C GLU A 73 9.90 -2.19 21.50
N PRO A 74 10.46 -2.99 20.56
CA PRO A 74 9.97 -3.07 19.19
C PRO A 74 8.47 -3.44 19.10
N ALA A 75 7.98 -4.24 20.05
CA ALA A 75 6.58 -4.62 20.14
C ALA A 75 5.63 -3.43 20.44
N THR A 76 6.18 -2.34 20.96
CA THR A 76 5.43 -1.13 21.31
C THR A 76 5.57 0.00 20.28
N ASP A 77 6.35 -0.21 19.22
CA ASP A 77 6.44 0.74 18.12
C ASP A 77 5.08 0.86 17.41
N SER A 78 4.69 2.09 17.06
CA SER A 78 3.43 2.36 16.37
C SER A 78 3.60 3.26 15.16
N ILE A 79 2.64 3.16 14.25
CA ILE A 79 2.51 3.97 13.04
C ILE A 79 1.29 4.85 13.24
N GLU A 80 1.48 6.16 13.17
CA GLU A 80 0.40 7.15 13.14
C GLU A 80 0.18 7.61 11.71
N ILE A 81 -1.06 7.57 11.23
CA ILE A 81 -1.44 8.02 9.89
C ILE A 81 -2.57 9.04 9.99
N ASN A 82 -2.39 10.17 9.31
CA ASN A 82 -3.34 11.27 9.33
C ASN A 82 -4.12 11.38 8.01
N PHE A 83 -5.44 11.53 8.13
CA PHE A 83 -6.40 11.72 7.04
C PHE A 83 -7.24 12.98 7.33
N PRO A 84 -6.65 14.18 7.23
CA PRO A 84 -7.27 15.43 7.65
C PRO A 84 -8.55 15.76 6.87
N ASP A 85 -8.63 15.41 5.59
CA ASP A 85 -9.81 15.64 4.75
C ASP A 85 -11.05 14.86 5.21
N GLN A 86 -10.81 13.78 5.95
CA GLN A 86 -11.83 12.95 6.60
C GLN A 86 -11.95 13.21 8.10
N GLY A 87 -11.11 14.09 8.66
CA GLY A 87 -11.06 14.38 10.09
C GLY A 87 -10.61 13.21 10.96
N ILE A 88 -9.78 12.30 10.42
CA ILE A 88 -9.41 11.04 11.06
C ILE A 88 -7.90 10.95 11.25
N ARG A 89 -7.49 10.44 12.40
CA ARG A 89 -6.14 9.97 12.66
C ARG A 89 -6.23 8.54 13.18
N VAL A 90 -5.38 7.67 12.67
CA VAL A 90 -5.29 6.28 13.15
C VAL A 90 -3.90 6.01 13.69
N SER A 91 -3.81 5.21 14.74
CA SER A 91 -2.56 4.63 15.23
C SER A 91 -2.66 3.13 15.12
N ALA A 92 -1.64 2.49 14.56
CA ALA A 92 -1.53 1.04 14.43
C ALA A 92 -0.24 0.55 15.05
N MET A 93 -0.26 -0.64 15.64
CA MET A 93 0.99 -1.24 16.11
C MET A 93 1.81 -1.72 14.93
N SER A 94 3.11 -1.46 14.96
CA SER A 94 4.03 -1.86 13.89
C SER A 94 4.04 -3.39 13.71
N LEU A 95 4.09 -4.11 14.84
CA LEU A 95 4.36 -5.55 14.86
C LEU A 95 3.25 -6.40 14.21
N ASN A 96 1.97 -6.12 14.50
CA ASN A 96 0.84 -6.88 13.94
C ASN A 96 0.01 -6.08 12.93
N SER A 97 0.39 -4.82 12.67
CA SER A 97 -0.30 -3.92 11.73
C SER A 97 -1.80 -3.80 11.99
N LYS A 98 -2.26 -3.88 13.24
CA LYS A 98 -3.67 -3.64 13.63
C LYS A 98 -3.83 -2.24 14.21
N LEU A 99 -4.97 -1.61 13.94
CA LEU A 99 -5.31 -0.31 14.53
C LEU A 99 -5.42 -0.44 16.05
N LYS A 100 -4.58 0.28 16.78
CA LYS A 100 -4.64 0.43 18.23
C LYS A 100 -5.67 1.49 18.62
N SER A 101 -5.69 2.61 17.91
CA SER A 101 -6.64 3.68 18.17
C SER A 101 -7.04 4.44 16.92
N ILE A 102 -8.21 5.07 17.00
CA ILE A 102 -8.81 5.91 15.98
C ILE A 102 -9.29 7.18 16.68
N GLU A 103 -8.78 8.32 16.24
CA GLU A 103 -9.22 9.63 16.66
C GLU A 103 -10.06 10.27 15.55
N LEU A 104 -11.26 10.71 15.91
CA LEU A 104 -12.18 11.45 15.04
C LEU A 104 -12.29 12.88 15.57
N SER A 105 -11.96 13.84 14.72
CA SER A 105 -12.06 15.26 15.02
C SER A 105 -13.39 15.84 14.52
N ALA A 106 -13.69 17.09 14.89
CA ALA A 106 -14.91 17.80 14.49
C ALA A 106 -15.14 17.88 12.96
N SER A 107 -14.11 17.67 12.12
CA SER A 107 -14.24 17.62 10.67
C SER A 107 -14.61 16.24 10.11
N TYR A 108 -14.85 15.24 10.97
CA TYR A 108 -15.28 13.91 10.55
C TYR A 108 -16.60 13.95 9.78
N LYS A 109 -16.59 13.37 8.57
CA LYS A 109 -17.72 13.41 7.63
C LYS A 109 -18.54 12.11 7.57
N GLY A 110 -18.10 11.07 8.27
CA GLY A 110 -18.80 9.79 8.31
C GLY A 110 -19.96 9.79 9.30
N THR A 111 -20.56 8.62 9.48
CA THR A 111 -21.59 8.36 10.50
C THR A 111 -21.03 7.48 11.61
N PHE A 112 -21.77 7.38 12.70
CA PHE A 112 -21.50 6.48 13.82
C PHE A 112 -22.55 5.36 13.82
N GLN A 113 -22.13 4.12 14.04
CA GLN A 113 -23.03 2.97 14.14
C GLN A 113 -24.06 3.15 15.26
N SER A 114 -23.68 3.79 16.37
CA SER A 114 -24.57 4.11 17.50
C SER A 114 -25.60 5.19 17.18
N GLY A 115 -25.46 5.87 16.04
CA GLY A 115 -26.34 6.96 15.60
C GLY A 115 -26.03 8.33 16.21
N ILE A 116 -25.01 8.43 17.08
CA ILE A 116 -24.52 9.73 17.57
C ILE A 116 -23.85 10.52 16.44
N LYS A 117 -23.67 11.82 16.66
CA LYS A 117 -22.94 12.71 15.75
C LYS A 117 -22.02 13.63 16.54
N LEU A 118 -20.92 14.02 15.90
CA LEU A 118 -20.15 15.16 16.39
C LEU A 118 -21.03 16.41 16.32
N GLY A 119 -21.06 17.16 17.41
CA GLY A 119 -21.96 18.28 17.66
C GLY A 119 -23.18 17.92 18.51
N ASP A 120 -23.50 16.64 18.73
CA ASP A 120 -24.61 16.24 19.59
C ASP A 120 -24.40 16.72 21.03
N ALA A 121 -25.52 16.96 21.73
CA ALA A 121 -25.47 17.34 23.14
C ALA A 121 -24.95 16.17 23.98
N PHE A 122 -24.27 16.48 25.09
CA PHE A 122 -23.81 15.46 26.04
C PHE A 122 -24.96 14.59 26.57
N THR A 123 -26.18 15.12 26.69
CA THR A 123 -27.36 14.34 27.07
C THR A 123 -27.69 13.23 26.07
N THR A 124 -27.57 13.50 24.76
CA THR A 124 -27.75 12.49 23.72
C THR A 124 -26.71 11.38 23.81
N LEU A 125 -25.47 11.73 24.20
CA LEU A 125 -24.44 10.73 24.47
C LEU A 125 -24.84 9.83 25.64
N VAL A 126 -25.30 10.41 26.76
CA VAL A 126 -25.74 9.66 27.94
C VAL A 126 -26.94 8.75 27.65
N GLU A 127 -27.88 9.18 26.81
CA GLU A 127 -29.01 8.34 26.38
C GLU A 127 -28.57 7.11 25.57
N LYS A 128 -27.46 7.22 24.83
CA LYS A 128 -26.98 6.17 23.91
C LYS A 128 -25.96 5.24 24.55
N TYR A 129 -25.06 5.78 25.37
CA TYR A 129 -23.93 5.05 25.95
C TYR A 129 -24.06 4.86 27.47
N GLY A 130 -25.06 5.47 28.11
CA GLY A 130 -25.18 5.51 29.57
C GLY A 130 -24.36 6.65 30.20
N VAL A 131 -24.37 6.70 31.52
CA VAL A 131 -23.56 7.66 32.29
C VAL A 131 -22.08 7.25 32.16
N PRO A 132 -21.17 8.16 31.81
CA PRO A 132 -19.75 7.81 31.72
C PRO A 132 -19.18 7.47 33.10
N ASP A 133 -18.22 6.55 33.13
CA ASP A 133 -17.53 6.13 34.36
C ASP A 133 -16.71 7.27 34.96
N SER A 134 -16.17 8.12 34.10
CA SER A 134 -15.50 9.35 34.53
C SER A 134 -15.74 10.49 33.55
N TYR A 135 -15.81 11.71 34.10
CA TYR A 135 -15.90 12.95 33.35
C TYR A 135 -14.82 13.92 33.83
N GLU A 136 -13.60 13.76 33.32
CA GLU A 136 -12.43 14.53 33.71
C GLU A 136 -11.96 15.38 32.56
N VAL A 137 -11.66 16.65 32.82
CA VAL A 137 -11.05 17.56 31.82
C VAL A 137 -11.83 17.57 30.51
N GLN A 138 -13.17 17.67 30.59
CA GLN A 138 -14.03 17.66 29.40
C GLN A 138 -13.99 16.36 28.59
N VAL A 139 -13.52 15.25 29.15
CA VAL A 139 -13.52 13.92 28.52
C VAL A 139 -14.49 13.01 29.26
N ALA A 140 -15.50 12.51 28.57
CA ALA A 140 -16.40 11.46 29.04
C ALA A 140 -15.83 10.09 28.64
N ARG A 141 -15.45 9.27 29.61
CA ARG A 141 -14.81 7.97 29.38
C ARG A 141 -15.81 6.82 29.51
N TYR A 142 -15.73 5.89 28.56
CA TYR A 142 -16.53 4.68 28.48
C TYR A 142 -15.60 3.47 28.27
N PRO A 143 -14.90 3.02 29.32
CA PRO A 143 -13.86 1.98 29.25
C PRO A 143 -14.40 0.65 28.72
N ASP A 144 -15.59 0.23 29.16
CA ASP A 144 -16.27 -0.99 28.71
C ASP A 144 -16.51 -1.02 27.20
N GLN A 145 -16.61 0.16 26.58
CA GLN A 145 -16.79 0.35 25.14
C GLN A 145 -15.48 0.80 24.46
N SER A 146 -14.38 0.90 25.21
CA SER A 146 -13.06 1.34 24.79
C SER A 146 -13.09 2.64 23.98
N ILE A 147 -13.85 3.63 24.47
CA ILE A 147 -14.10 4.89 23.77
C ILE A 147 -14.16 6.07 24.74
N ASP A 148 -13.53 7.17 24.33
CA ASP A 148 -13.54 8.45 25.02
C ASP A 148 -14.15 9.53 24.13
N PHE A 149 -15.02 10.35 24.70
CA PHE A 149 -15.62 11.50 24.03
C PHE A 149 -15.09 12.80 24.60
N THR A 150 -14.57 13.68 23.74
CA THR A 150 -14.26 15.07 24.15
C THR A 150 -15.51 15.92 24.05
N ILE A 151 -15.85 16.61 25.13
CA ILE A 151 -17.07 17.41 25.30
C ILE A 151 -16.70 18.88 25.51
N ARG A 152 -17.05 19.76 24.58
CA ARG A 152 -16.89 21.21 24.73
C ARG A 152 -18.23 21.90 24.65
N ASN A 153 -18.49 22.85 25.55
CA ASN A 153 -19.75 23.60 25.59
C ASN A 153 -20.98 22.67 25.54
N ASN A 154 -20.95 21.59 26.33
CA ASN A 154 -21.98 20.56 26.40
C ASN A 154 -22.23 19.81 25.07
N ARG A 155 -21.26 19.79 24.15
CA ARG A 155 -21.36 19.10 22.85
C ARG A 155 -20.18 18.17 22.62
N VAL A 156 -20.43 17.04 21.98
CA VAL A 156 -19.40 16.10 21.53
C VAL A 156 -18.59 16.73 20.39
N VAL A 157 -17.27 16.85 20.53
CA VAL A 157 -16.42 17.50 19.51
C VAL A 157 -15.32 16.60 18.95
N ALA A 158 -14.98 15.53 19.67
CA ALA A 158 -14.04 14.52 19.20
C ALA A 158 -14.32 13.17 19.85
N VAL A 159 -13.86 12.12 19.20
CA VAL A 159 -13.92 10.74 19.69
C VAL A 159 -12.52 10.15 19.62
N ASN A 160 -12.10 9.47 20.67
CA ASN A 160 -10.92 8.62 20.66
C ASN A 160 -11.37 7.21 21.03
N ALA A 161 -11.29 6.28 20.09
CA ALA A 161 -11.58 4.88 20.34
C ALA A 161 -10.32 4.05 20.25
N PHE A 162 -10.21 3.05 21.10
CA PHE A 162 -9.01 2.23 21.23
C PHE A 162 -9.38 0.76 21.35
N SER A 163 -8.43 -0.14 21.10
CA SER A 163 -8.57 -1.52 21.56
C SER A 163 -7.64 -1.74 22.74
N GLU A 164 -8.23 -2.16 23.86
CA GLU A 164 -7.48 -2.55 25.07
C GLU A 164 -6.76 -3.88 24.93
N THR A 165 -6.88 -4.55 23.78
CA THR A 165 -6.03 -5.68 23.44
C THR A 165 -4.58 -5.23 23.35
N ALA A 166 -3.93 -5.13 24.52
CA ALA A 166 -2.57 -5.56 24.70
C ALA A 166 -2.43 -6.87 23.92
N MET A 167 -1.42 -6.95 23.06
CA MET A 167 -1.11 -8.20 22.39
C MET A 167 -1.15 -9.31 23.42
N THR A 168 -1.95 -10.35 23.15
CA THR A 168 -1.90 -11.51 24.03
C THR A 168 -0.48 -12.06 24.02
N GLN A 169 -0.07 -12.78 25.05
CA GLN A 169 1.27 -13.37 25.08
C GLN A 169 1.52 -14.28 23.84
N GLY A 170 0.45 -14.88 23.30
CA GLY A 170 0.47 -15.59 22.02
C GLY A 170 0.70 -14.69 20.81
N ASP A 171 -0.01 -13.55 20.71
CA ASP A 171 0.22 -12.56 19.65
C ASP A 171 1.65 -12.00 19.68
N LEU A 172 2.19 -11.76 20.88
CA LEU A 172 3.57 -11.34 21.09
C LEU A 172 4.56 -12.41 20.64
N GLN A 173 4.36 -13.67 21.02
CA GLN A 173 5.24 -14.78 20.63
C GLN A 173 5.18 -15.04 19.11
N GLU A 174 3.99 -15.05 18.52
CA GLU A 174 3.82 -15.26 17.09
C GLU A 174 4.47 -14.14 16.29
N ALA A 175 4.25 -12.89 16.69
CA ALA A 175 4.79 -11.77 15.96
C ALA A 175 6.31 -11.58 16.22
N GLN A 176 6.81 -11.95 17.40
CA GLN A 176 8.26 -12.09 17.64
C GLN A 176 8.87 -13.20 16.77
N ALA A 177 8.20 -14.35 16.63
CA ALA A 177 8.66 -15.43 15.76
C ALA A 177 8.68 -15.01 14.29
N GLN A 178 7.65 -14.29 13.81
CA GLN A 178 7.61 -13.73 12.46
C GLN A 178 8.71 -12.68 12.25
N ALA A 179 8.94 -11.80 13.22
CA ALA A 179 10.02 -10.82 13.16
C ALA A 179 11.41 -11.49 13.16
N MET A 180 11.60 -12.54 13.96
CA MET A 180 12.84 -13.31 14.01
C MET A 180 13.08 -14.07 12.70
N MET A 181 12.03 -14.65 12.11
CA MET A 181 12.10 -15.32 10.81
C MET A 181 12.35 -14.32 9.67
N ALA A 182 11.74 -13.13 9.71
CA ALA A 182 12.00 -12.06 8.74
C ALA A 182 13.44 -11.52 8.85
N ALA A 183 13.95 -11.35 10.07
CA ALA A 183 15.34 -10.98 10.32
C ALA A 183 16.31 -12.08 9.84
N MET A 184 16.02 -13.35 10.12
CA MET A 184 16.79 -14.50 9.65
C MET A 184 16.77 -14.59 8.12
N MET A 185 15.62 -14.41 7.47
CA MET A 185 15.52 -14.38 6.00
C MET A 185 16.26 -13.19 5.40
N THR A 186 16.24 -12.04 6.06
CA THR A 186 17.00 -10.86 5.63
C THR A 186 18.50 -11.11 5.77
N HIS A 187 18.93 -11.76 6.86
CA HIS A 187 20.31 -12.14 7.09
C HIS A 187 20.79 -13.17 6.06
N LEU A 188 20.02 -14.25 5.81
CA LEU A 188 20.30 -15.23 4.77
C LEU A 188 20.37 -14.58 3.38
N LYS A 189 19.45 -13.67 3.06
CA LYS A 189 19.45 -12.95 1.77
C LYS A 189 20.67 -12.04 1.62
N THR A 190 21.17 -11.48 2.72
CA THR A 190 22.36 -10.63 2.76
C THR A 190 23.64 -11.48 2.65
N GLU A 191 23.72 -12.63 3.31
CA GLU A 191 24.83 -13.57 3.20
C GLU A 191 24.91 -14.21 1.80
N MET A 192 23.77 -14.57 1.20
CA MET A 192 23.71 -15.12 -0.15
C MET A 192 24.08 -14.10 -1.25
N GLN A 193 24.15 -12.80 -0.93
CA GLN A 193 24.56 -11.74 -1.86
C GLN A 193 26.06 -11.37 -1.74
N ASN A 194 26.82 -12.05 -0.87
CA ASN A 194 28.24 -11.81 -0.68
C ASN A 194 29.05 -13.10 -1.02
N PRO A 195 29.40 -13.34 -2.29
CA PRO A 195 29.91 -14.65 -2.74
C PRO A 195 31.32 -15.02 -2.25
N LEU A 196 31.96 -14.24 -1.35
CA LEU A 196 33.37 -14.43 -1.02
C LEU A 196 33.67 -15.15 0.31
N LYS A 197 32.68 -15.72 1.04
CA LYS A 197 32.99 -16.40 2.32
C LYS A 197 32.25 -17.69 2.69
N ALA A 198 31.43 -18.29 1.83
CA ALA A 198 30.71 -19.52 2.18
C ALA A 198 30.92 -20.63 1.15
N ALA A 199 32.17 -21.07 0.98
CA ALA A 199 32.49 -22.33 0.31
C ALA A 199 32.93 -23.37 1.33
N THR A 200 32.01 -23.82 2.18
CA THR A 200 32.04 -25.15 2.85
C THR A 200 30.68 -25.40 3.49
N ASN A 201 30.06 -26.56 3.19
CA ASN A 201 28.79 -27.10 3.72
C ASN A 201 27.43 -26.73 3.05
N VAL A 202 27.42 -26.70 1.70
CA VAL A 202 26.17 -26.63 0.92
C VAL A 202 25.42 -27.98 0.86
N GLU A 203 26.09 -29.12 0.99
CA GLU A 203 25.47 -30.45 0.82
C GLU A 203 24.56 -30.89 1.99
N ASP A 204 24.92 -30.58 3.23
CA ASP A 204 24.10 -30.94 4.40
C ASP A 204 22.80 -30.11 4.50
N SER A 205 22.82 -28.89 3.96
CA SER A 205 21.65 -28.00 3.95
C SER A 205 20.65 -28.38 2.86
N LEU A 206 21.13 -28.87 1.70
CA LEU A 206 20.30 -29.36 0.60
C LEU A 206 19.55 -30.65 0.95
N LYS A 207 20.19 -31.54 1.73
CA LYS A 207 19.56 -32.80 2.18
C LYS A 207 18.38 -32.56 3.12
N ARG A 208 18.49 -31.57 4.02
CA ARG A 208 17.41 -31.17 4.93
C ARG A 208 16.25 -30.44 4.24
N LEU A 209 16.53 -29.67 3.19
CA LEU A 209 15.51 -29.02 2.36
C LEU A 209 14.67 -30.04 1.57
N THR A 210 15.30 -31.10 1.08
CA THR A 210 14.63 -32.12 0.24
C THR A 210 13.64 -32.98 1.04
N GLU A 211 13.89 -33.22 2.32
CA GLU A 211 12.95 -33.95 3.19
C GLU A 211 11.74 -33.09 3.61
N SER A 212 11.92 -31.78 3.80
CA SER A 212 10.85 -30.85 4.22
C SER A 212 9.84 -30.45 3.13
N VAL A 213 10.20 -30.61 1.85
CA VAL A 213 9.34 -30.25 0.71
C VAL A 213 8.34 -31.36 0.39
N THR A 214 8.55 -32.59 0.86
CA THR A 214 7.67 -33.73 0.53
C THR A 214 6.37 -33.77 1.33
N GLU A 215 6.29 -33.05 2.47
CA GLU A 215 5.06 -32.96 3.28
C GLU A 215 4.18 -31.73 2.97
N ALA A 216 4.66 -30.78 2.15
CA ALA A 216 3.95 -29.52 1.87
C ALA A 216 3.20 -29.50 0.52
N VAL A 217 3.26 -30.56 -0.28
CA VAL A 217 2.76 -30.55 -1.68
C VAL A 217 1.31 -31.05 -1.83
N ASP A 218 0.66 -31.57 -0.79
CA ASP A 218 -0.73 -32.07 -0.87
C ASP A 218 -1.81 -31.07 -0.43
N SER A 219 -1.47 -29.81 -0.16
CA SER A 219 -2.47 -28.77 0.06
C SER A 219 -2.13 -27.49 -0.71
N VAL A 220 -3.16 -26.87 -1.29
CA VAL A 220 -3.13 -25.62 -2.09
C VAL A 220 -2.94 -25.83 -3.60
N THR A 221 -3.95 -26.43 -4.23
CA THR A 221 -4.31 -26.09 -5.62
C THR A 221 -5.28 -24.90 -5.61
N ASN A 222 -4.77 -23.75 -6.06
CA ASN A 222 -5.48 -22.54 -6.52
C ASN A 222 -6.45 -21.81 -5.56
N PRO A 223 -6.19 -20.50 -5.36
CA PRO A 223 -7.13 -19.54 -5.93
C PRO A 223 -6.45 -18.40 -6.71
N LYS A 224 -6.97 -18.21 -7.93
CA LYS A 224 -6.74 -17.09 -8.84
C LYS A 224 -7.17 -15.77 -8.18
N ALA A 225 -6.21 -14.99 -7.70
CA ALA A 225 -6.44 -13.63 -7.23
C ALA A 225 -6.64 -12.70 -8.44
N THR A 226 -7.86 -12.17 -8.58
CA THR A 226 -8.22 -11.16 -9.57
C THR A 226 -7.57 -9.83 -9.18
N VAL A 227 -6.52 -9.44 -9.91
CA VAL A 227 -5.87 -8.13 -9.79
C VAL A 227 -6.85 -7.05 -10.27
N GLN A 228 -7.21 -6.11 -9.39
CA GLN A 228 -7.93 -4.89 -9.78
C GLN A 228 -7.09 -4.09 -10.79
N PRO A 229 -7.71 -3.45 -11.80
CA PRO A 229 -6.98 -2.75 -12.85
C PRO A 229 -6.13 -1.62 -12.25
N ALA A 230 -4.83 -1.68 -12.52
CA ALA A 230 -3.87 -0.66 -12.15
C ALA A 230 -4.32 0.70 -12.69
N ARG A 231 -4.35 1.74 -11.84
CA ARG A 231 -4.25 3.11 -12.35
C ARG A 231 -2.91 3.19 -13.08
N ALA A 232 -2.97 3.46 -14.38
CA ALA A 232 -1.79 3.54 -15.23
C ALA A 232 -0.75 4.46 -14.60
N SER A 233 0.51 4.01 -14.56
CA SER A 233 1.68 4.82 -14.14
C SER A 233 2.02 5.93 -15.15
N ALA A 234 1.05 6.34 -15.97
CA ALA A 234 1.18 7.35 -17.00
C ALA A 234 1.50 8.70 -16.32
N GLY A 235 2.75 9.12 -16.43
CA GLY A 235 3.26 10.36 -15.81
C GLY A 235 4.27 10.16 -14.69
N LEU A 236 4.55 8.93 -14.24
CA LEU A 236 5.66 8.69 -13.31
C LEU A 236 6.99 8.75 -14.08
N VAL A 237 7.86 9.67 -13.67
CA VAL A 237 9.21 9.87 -14.22
C VAL A 237 10.22 9.74 -13.09
N PHE A 238 10.89 8.61 -13.02
CA PHE A 238 11.97 8.35 -12.07
C PHE A 238 13.18 9.25 -12.34
N GLY A 239 13.71 9.89 -11.29
CA GLY A 239 14.69 10.97 -11.40
C GLY A 239 14.10 12.30 -11.90
N GLY A 240 12.79 12.32 -12.19
CA GLY A 240 12.00 13.47 -12.59
C GLY A 240 11.06 13.93 -11.47
N ASN A 241 9.79 13.53 -11.50
CA ASN A 241 8.84 13.86 -10.42
C ASN A 241 8.89 12.87 -9.25
N LEU A 242 9.49 11.69 -9.44
CA LEU A 242 9.73 10.70 -8.39
C LEU A 242 11.25 10.56 -8.17
N MET A 243 11.76 11.06 -7.05
CA MET A 243 13.19 10.99 -6.71
C MET A 243 13.44 11.02 -5.19
N PRO A 244 14.56 10.47 -4.70
CA PRO A 244 14.98 10.70 -3.32
C PRO A 244 15.17 12.19 -3.00
N GLY A 245 14.98 12.55 -1.73
CA GLY A 245 15.04 13.92 -1.23
C GLY A 245 13.72 14.70 -1.36
N MET A 246 12.75 14.21 -2.14
CA MET A 246 11.42 14.82 -2.17
C MET A 246 10.69 14.62 -0.84
N SER A 247 9.74 15.52 -0.54
CA SER A 247 8.91 15.36 0.67
C SER A 247 8.10 14.07 0.62
N LEU A 248 7.97 13.38 1.75
CA LEU A 248 7.19 12.15 1.84
C LEU A 248 5.72 12.38 1.45
N LYS A 249 5.16 13.52 1.86
CA LYS A 249 3.81 13.98 1.48
C LYS A 249 3.64 14.05 -0.04
N ALA A 250 4.55 14.73 -0.74
CA ALA A 250 4.47 14.84 -2.20
C ALA A 250 4.58 13.47 -2.89
N ALA A 251 5.38 12.55 -2.34
CA ALA A 251 5.51 11.21 -2.89
C ALA A 251 4.22 10.39 -2.70
N ILE A 252 3.59 10.50 -1.53
CA ILE A 252 2.30 9.86 -1.25
C ILE A 252 1.20 10.45 -2.15
N GLU A 253 1.16 11.76 -2.35
CA GLU A 253 0.20 12.40 -3.26
C GLU A 253 0.39 11.95 -4.72
N LEU A 254 1.65 11.77 -5.14
CA LEU A 254 1.98 11.30 -6.48
C LEU A 254 1.61 9.82 -6.71
N LEU A 255 1.85 8.96 -5.71
CA LEU A 255 1.66 7.50 -5.82
C LEU A 255 0.28 7.02 -5.32
N GLY A 256 -0.47 7.87 -4.62
CA GLY A 256 -1.80 7.61 -4.13
C GLY A 256 -1.84 6.68 -2.91
N VAL A 257 -2.75 5.70 -2.93
CA VAL A 257 -3.06 4.83 -1.79
C VAL A 257 -2.01 3.72 -1.69
N PRO A 258 -1.21 3.64 -0.61
CA PRO A 258 -0.24 2.57 -0.46
C PRO A 258 -0.92 1.23 -0.15
N ALA A 259 -0.31 0.13 -0.58
CA ALA A 259 -0.79 -1.21 -0.25
C ALA A 259 -0.36 -1.65 1.15
N SER A 260 0.79 -1.18 1.63
CA SER A 260 1.28 -1.50 2.98
C SER A 260 2.27 -0.44 3.47
N VAL A 261 2.32 -0.27 4.79
CA VAL A 261 3.26 0.59 5.52
C VAL A 261 3.89 -0.27 6.60
N ARG A 262 5.22 -0.25 6.73
CA ARG A 262 5.97 -1.01 7.74
C ARG A 262 7.02 -0.12 8.39
N VAL A 263 7.30 -0.35 9.67
CA VAL A 263 8.42 0.29 10.37
C VAL A 263 9.60 -0.66 10.39
N ASN A 264 10.79 -0.14 10.09
CA ASN A 264 12.03 -0.82 10.39
C ASN A 264 12.75 -0.04 11.49
N ARG A 265 12.94 -0.70 12.63
CA ARG A 265 13.66 -0.13 13.77
C ARG A 265 15.16 -0.12 13.47
N GLY A 266 15.78 1.06 13.57
CA GLY A 266 17.22 1.21 13.56
C GLY A 266 17.80 1.05 14.97
N LEU A 267 19.12 1.09 15.07
CA LEU A 267 19.81 1.03 16.37
C LEU A 267 19.33 2.16 17.30
N GLU A 268 19.16 3.35 16.74
CA GLU A 268 18.74 4.56 17.45
C GLU A 268 17.49 5.19 16.83
N PRO A 269 16.70 6.00 17.57
CA PRO A 269 15.45 6.57 17.06
C PRO A 269 15.62 7.37 15.77
N ALA A 270 16.74 8.08 15.64
CA ALA A 270 17.08 8.87 14.45
C ALA A 270 17.33 8.02 13.19
N THR A 271 17.46 6.71 13.36
CA THR A 271 17.68 5.74 12.28
C THR A 271 16.48 4.84 12.03
N ASP A 272 15.39 4.99 12.80
CA ASP A 272 14.15 4.29 12.47
C ASP A 272 13.68 4.74 11.07
N SER A 273 12.98 3.86 10.36
CA SER A 273 12.47 4.16 9.02
C SER A 273 11.09 3.59 8.78
N VAL A 274 10.39 4.17 7.82
CA VAL A 274 9.15 3.66 7.28
C VAL A 274 9.35 3.17 5.85
N GLU A 275 8.89 1.96 5.58
CA GLU A 275 8.77 1.38 4.25
C GLU A 275 7.31 1.49 3.78
N ILE A 276 7.09 2.06 2.59
CA ILE A 276 5.76 2.23 2.01
C ILE A 276 5.73 1.58 0.62
N ASN A 277 4.85 0.60 0.45
CA ASN A 277 4.79 -0.22 -0.76
C ASN A 277 3.64 0.19 -1.69
N TYR A 278 3.98 0.43 -2.96
CA TYR A 278 3.06 0.78 -4.04
C TYR A 278 3.19 -0.25 -5.18
N PRO A 279 2.69 -1.49 -5.00
CA PRO A 279 2.83 -2.55 -5.99
C PRO A 279 2.12 -2.22 -7.30
N SER A 280 1.03 -1.42 -7.27
CA SER A 280 0.34 -0.93 -8.47
C SER A 280 1.24 -0.06 -9.36
N HIS A 281 2.28 0.55 -8.79
CA HIS A 281 3.26 1.36 -9.49
C HIS A 281 4.60 0.64 -9.62
N GLY A 282 4.80 -0.53 -9.00
CA GLY A 282 6.10 -1.17 -8.89
C GLY A 282 7.11 -0.32 -8.11
N VAL A 283 6.66 0.44 -7.10
CA VAL A 283 7.51 1.36 -6.31
C VAL A 283 7.50 0.99 -4.84
N LEU A 284 8.67 0.99 -4.22
CA LEU A 284 8.86 0.93 -2.77
C LEU A 284 9.55 2.20 -2.32
N LEU A 285 8.96 2.93 -1.38
CA LEU A 285 9.58 4.08 -0.74
C LEU A 285 10.16 3.68 0.61
N ARG A 286 11.31 4.27 0.96
CA ARG A 286 11.82 4.28 2.32
C ARG A 286 12.11 5.72 2.74
N ALA A 287 11.62 6.09 3.92
CA ALA A 287 11.90 7.38 4.56
C ALA A 287 12.36 7.14 6.01
N LEU A 288 13.21 8.01 6.55
CA LEU A 288 13.52 7.98 7.98
C LEU A 288 12.26 8.35 8.78
N SER A 289 12.24 7.98 10.06
CA SER A 289 11.08 8.14 10.95
C SER A 289 10.69 9.58 11.26
N ASP A 290 11.60 10.54 11.05
CA ASP A 290 11.23 11.96 11.02
C ASP A 290 10.20 12.26 9.91
N GLY A 291 10.07 11.34 8.95
CA GLY A 291 8.97 11.23 8.00
C GLY A 291 8.92 12.37 6.99
N GLN A 292 9.93 13.23 6.94
CA GLN A 292 9.86 14.46 6.16
C GLN A 292 10.22 14.23 4.70
N THR A 293 11.21 13.36 4.43
CA THR A 293 11.76 13.18 3.09
C THR A 293 11.93 11.72 2.71
N VAL A 294 11.72 11.41 1.44
CA VAL A 294 12.03 10.10 0.86
C VAL A 294 13.53 9.91 0.84
N GLY A 295 14.04 8.97 1.64
CA GLY A 295 15.46 8.66 1.71
C GLY A 295 15.92 7.71 0.60
N ALA A 296 15.05 6.78 0.19
CA ALA A 296 15.33 5.84 -0.88
C ALA A 296 14.07 5.40 -1.64
N ILE A 297 14.28 4.98 -2.88
CA ILE A 297 13.25 4.46 -3.79
C ILE A 297 13.78 3.19 -4.44
N GLU A 298 12.98 2.12 -4.40
CA GLU A 298 13.21 0.92 -5.19
C GLU A 298 12.12 0.77 -6.26
N LEU A 299 12.54 0.48 -7.49
CA LEU A 299 11.67 0.21 -8.62
C LEU A 299 11.69 -1.29 -8.93
N ALA A 300 10.55 -1.95 -8.78
CA ALA A 300 10.39 -3.36 -9.13
C ALA A 300 10.31 -3.54 -10.65
N ALA A 301 10.47 -4.79 -11.12
CA ALA A 301 10.32 -5.18 -12.52
C ALA A 301 8.95 -4.79 -13.13
N THR A 302 7.94 -4.58 -12.29
CA THR A 302 6.58 -4.17 -12.68
C THR A 302 6.41 -2.66 -12.83
N PHE A 303 7.46 -1.85 -12.60
CA PHE A 303 7.38 -0.40 -12.77
C PHE A 303 7.10 -0.03 -14.23
N GLN A 304 6.01 0.70 -14.46
CA GLN A 304 5.55 1.10 -15.80
C GLN A 304 5.81 2.58 -16.11
N GLY A 305 6.50 3.30 -15.23
CA GLY A 305 6.90 4.69 -15.48
C GLY A 305 8.09 4.79 -16.44
N THR A 306 8.64 5.99 -16.55
CA THR A 306 9.82 6.28 -17.38
C THR A 306 11.00 6.71 -16.52
N PHE A 307 12.23 6.53 -17.00
CA PHE A 307 13.40 7.11 -16.37
C PHE A 307 13.75 8.42 -17.06
N LYS A 308 14.10 9.46 -16.31
CA LYS A 308 14.52 10.76 -16.85
C LYS A 308 15.71 10.65 -17.81
N SER A 309 16.61 9.71 -17.57
CA SER A 309 17.76 9.42 -18.43
C SER A 309 17.39 8.71 -19.75
N GLY A 310 16.14 8.28 -19.90
CA GLY A 310 15.66 7.58 -21.08
C GLY A 310 15.87 6.07 -21.07
N ILE A 311 16.54 5.51 -20.04
CA ILE A 311 16.62 4.06 -19.86
C ILE A 311 15.26 3.46 -19.49
N LYS A 312 15.14 2.14 -19.60
CA LYS A 312 13.97 1.36 -19.20
C LYS A 312 14.39 0.10 -18.46
N LEU A 313 13.46 -0.43 -17.65
CA LEU A 313 13.61 -1.80 -17.18
C LEU A 313 13.60 -2.74 -18.40
N GLY A 314 14.51 -3.71 -18.40
CA GLY A 314 14.80 -4.59 -19.54
C GLY A 314 15.93 -4.12 -20.45
N ASP A 315 16.43 -2.88 -20.32
CA ASP A 315 17.59 -2.42 -21.08
C ASP A 315 18.85 -3.20 -20.71
N SER A 316 19.75 -3.39 -21.66
CA SER A 316 20.98 -4.14 -21.45
C SER A 316 22.05 -3.34 -20.70
N PHE A 317 23.03 -4.04 -20.13
CA PHE A 317 24.18 -3.44 -19.47
C PHE A 317 24.95 -2.44 -20.36
N PRO A 318 25.21 -2.70 -21.66
CA PRO A 318 25.80 -1.70 -22.55
C PRO A 318 24.99 -0.40 -22.63
N THR A 319 23.66 -0.47 -22.66
CA THR A 319 22.80 0.73 -22.65
C THR A 319 22.96 1.53 -21.37
N LEU A 320 23.09 0.85 -20.22
CA LEU A 320 23.41 1.54 -18.96
C LEU A 320 24.75 2.27 -19.04
N VAL A 321 25.78 1.62 -19.58
CA VAL A 321 27.13 2.19 -19.69
C VAL A 321 27.15 3.41 -20.62
N GLU A 322 26.39 3.37 -21.72
CA GLU A 322 26.24 4.51 -22.61
C GLU A 322 25.62 5.72 -21.90
N LYS A 323 24.62 5.49 -21.03
CA LYS A 323 23.88 6.57 -20.36
C LYS A 323 24.53 7.09 -19.09
N TYR A 324 25.14 6.23 -18.28
CA TYR A 324 25.68 6.56 -16.96
C TYR A 324 27.20 6.41 -16.85
N GLY A 325 27.87 5.98 -17.91
CA GLY A 325 29.30 5.67 -17.90
C GLY A 325 29.59 4.29 -17.31
N VAL A 326 30.87 4.00 -17.08
CA VAL A 326 31.28 2.71 -16.49
C VAL A 326 30.90 2.70 -15.00
N PRO A 327 30.20 1.67 -14.49
CA PRO A 327 29.87 1.58 -13.07
C PRO A 327 31.13 1.46 -12.22
N ALA A 328 31.07 1.94 -10.98
CA ALA A 328 32.16 1.79 -10.01
C ALA A 328 32.43 0.31 -9.67
N SER A 329 31.41 -0.53 -9.74
CA SER A 329 31.55 -1.99 -9.64
C SER A 329 30.41 -2.70 -10.40
N TYR A 330 30.71 -3.86 -10.99
CA TYR A 330 29.74 -4.75 -11.62
C TYR A 330 30.02 -6.21 -11.26
N SER A 331 28.99 -6.93 -10.79
CA SER A 331 29.11 -8.35 -10.40
C SER A 331 28.31 -9.31 -11.30
N GLY A 332 27.81 -8.87 -12.45
CA GLY A 332 26.84 -9.63 -13.26
C GLY A 332 25.39 -9.52 -12.75
N GLN A 333 25.22 -9.29 -11.44
CA GLN A 333 23.91 -9.14 -10.81
C GLN A 333 23.63 -7.72 -10.33
N VAL A 334 24.67 -6.94 -10.01
CA VAL A 334 24.50 -5.56 -9.52
C VAL A 334 25.48 -4.64 -10.23
N ALA A 335 24.97 -3.59 -10.84
CA ALA A 335 25.77 -2.48 -11.38
C ALA A 335 25.65 -1.26 -10.47
N ARG A 336 26.79 -0.76 -9.96
CA ARG A 336 26.83 0.30 -8.95
C ARG A 336 27.31 1.64 -9.49
N TYR A 337 26.48 2.67 -9.30
CA TYR A 337 26.76 4.07 -9.63
C TYR A 337 26.65 4.93 -8.36
N PRO A 338 27.56 4.78 -7.39
CA PRO A 338 27.46 5.42 -6.08
C PRO A 338 27.48 6.95 -6.15
N ARG A 339 28.17 7.52 -7.16
CA ARG A 339 28.17 8.98 -7.40
C ARG A 339 26.79 9.53 -7.75
N GLU A 340 25.93 8.71 -8.35
CA GLU A 340 24.55 9.07 -8.68
C GLU A 340 23.55 8.54 -7.66
N GLY A 341 24.03 7.90 -6.59
CA GLY A 341 23.17 7.25 -5.61
C GLY A 341 22.26 6.21 -6.26
N LEU A 342 22.77 5.42 -7.21
CA LEU A 342 21.98 4.54 -8.06
C LEU A 342 22.62 3.15 -8.17
N TYR A 343 21.77 2.12 -8.07
CA TYR A 343 22.14 0.73 -8.24
C TYR A 343 21.12 0.05 -9.12
N PHE A 344 21.59 -0.77 -10.07
CA PHE A 344 20.73 -1.60 -10.89
C PHE A 344 20.91 -3.05 -10.52
N LEU A 345 19.81 -3.74 -10.26
CA LEU A 345 19.80 -5.19 -10.23
C LEU A 345 19.67 -5.68 -11.66
N MET A 346 20.52 -6.62 -12.03
CA MET A 346 20.65 -7.15 -13.37
C MET A 346 20.23 -8.62 -13.37
N SER A 347 19.59 -9.05 -14.45
CA SER A 347 19.26 -10.43 -14.74
C SER A 347 19.55 -10.71 -16.21
N ASN A 348 20.44 -11.66 -16.48
CA ASN A 348 20.90 -11.99 -17.84
C ASN A 348 21.35 -10.73 -18.62
N ASP A 349 22.22 -9.92 -18.00
CA ASP A 349 22.71 -8.63 -18.51
C ASP A 349 21.65 -7.54 -18.77
N ASN A 350 20.39 -7.74 -18.36
CA ASN A 350 19.33 -6.75 -18.50
C ASN A 350 18.91 -6.16 -17.14
N VAL A 351 18.50 -4.89 -17.14
CA VAL A 351 18.01 -4.18 -15.96
C VAL A 351 16.71 -4.81 -15.46
N LEU A 352 16.74 -5.43 -14.29
CA LEU A 352 15.57 -6.02 -13.65
C LEU A 352 14.90 -5.02 -12.70
N SER A 353 15.69 -4.29 -11.92
CA SER A 353 15.20 -3.34 -10.93
C SER A 353 16.22 -2.21 -10.73
N ALA A 354 15.77 -1.12 -10.14
CA ALA A 354 16.64 -0.01 -9.79
C ALA A 354 16.43 0.38 -8.33
N LYS A 355 17.50 0.77 -7.65
CA LYS A 355 17.46 1.35 -6.31
C LYS A 355 18.19 2.67 -6.32
N THR A 356 17.62 3.66 -5.68
CA THR A 356 18.25 4.96 -5.50
C THR A 356 18.04 5.49 -4.10
N PHE A 357 18.95 6.36 -3.68
CA PHE A 357 18.95 6.94 -2.35
C PHE A 357 19.53 8.34 -2.38
N SER A 358 19.09 9.18 -1.44
CA SER A 358 19.70 10.48 -1.23
C SER A 358 21.11 10.29 -0.67
N LYS A 359 22.09 11.05 -1.15
CA LYS A 359 23.48 11.00 -0.66
C LYS A 359 23.59 11.31 0.83
N GLU A 360 22.65 12.08 1.36
CA GLU A 360 22.59 12.51 2.76
C GLU A 360 21.77 11.54 3.63
N THR A 361 21.28 10.44 3.06
CA THR A 361 20.44 9.50 3.81
C THR A 361 21.26 8.72 4.84
N LYS A 362 20.71 8.58 6.04
CA LYS A 362 21.24 7.69 7.08
C LYS A 362 20.79 6.24 6.91
N LEU A 363 19.95 5.95 5.91
CA LEU A 363 19.43 4.59 5.66
C LEU A 363 20.55 3.59 5.33
N VAL A 364 21.59 4.02 4.62
CA VAL A 364 22.73 3.17 4.25
C VAL A 364 23.60 2.87 5.46
N GLU A 365 23.94 3.91 6.24
CA GLU A 365 24.72 3.78 7.48
C GLU A 365 24.02 2.88 8.51
N ALA A 366 22.69 2.98 8.59
CA ALA A 366 21.86 2.17 9.47
C ALA A 366 21.67 0.72 8.99
N GLN A 367 22.26 0.31 7.86
CA GLN A 367 22.04 -0.99 7.21
C GLN A 367 20.56 -1.27 6.90
N LEU A 368 19.75 -0.21 6.83
CA LEU A 368 18.34 -0.26 6.45
C LEU A 368 18.17 -0.14 4.94
N MET A 369 19.26 -0.12 4.19
CA MET A 369 19.30 -0.28 2.76
C MET A 369 20.66 -0.88 2.40
N ASN A 370 20.67 -1.93 1.57
CA ASN A 370 21.92 -2.46 1.04
C ASN A 370 22.21 -1.80 -0.33
N PRO A 371 23.27 -0.96 -0.43
CA PRO A 371 23.71 -0.36 -1.69
C PRO A 371 24.32 -1.36 -2.70
#